data_AF-A0A2E8QZN2-F1
#
_entry.id   AF-A0A2E8QZN2-F1
#
_cell.length_a   1.000
_cell.length_b   1.000
_cell.length_c   1.000
_cell.angle_alpha   90.00
_cell.angle_beta   90.00
_cell.angle_gamma   90.00
#
_symmetry.space_group_name_H-M   'P 1'
#
loop_
_entity.id
_entity.type
_entity.pdbx_description
1 polymer ?
#
loop_
_entity_poly.entity_id
_entity_poly.type
_entity_poly.pdbx_seq_one_letter_code
_entity_poly.pdbx_strand_id
1 'polypeptide(L)' 'MITKGIKELCAEAEAEIETLTAEEAVKLIDEETVQLVDIRDIRELWREGAVPGAMHAPRGMLEFW' A
#
# COMPACT_ATOMS: atom_id res chain seq x y z
N MET A 1 5.74 -27.61 2.95
CA MET A 1 4.59 -27.37 3.84
C MET A 1 4.58 -25.89 4.16
N ILE A 2 3.46 -25.18 3.97
CA ILE A 2 3.35 -23.77 4.38
C ILE A 2 3.22 -23.77 5.90
N THR A 3 4.19 -23.18 6.58
CA THR A 3 4.30 -23.21 8.05
C THR A 3 3.82 -21.94 8.72
N LYS A 4 3.81 -20.81 7.99
CA LYS A 4 3.36 -19.52 8.48
C LYS A 4 2.02 -19.13 7.88
N GLY A 5 1.11 -18.67 8.72
CA GLY A 5 -0.17 -18.12 8.30
C GLY A 5 -0.09 -16.63 7.97
N ILE A 6 -1.14 -16.09 7.35
CA ILE A 6 -1.19 -14.67 6.95
C ILE A 6 -0.97 -13.70 8.12
N LYS A 7 -1.46 -14.03 9.33
CA LYS A 7 -1.34 -13.15 10.50
C LYS A 7 0.11 -13.00 10.96
N GLU A 8 0.85 -14.10 10.95
CA GLU A 8 2.27 -14.11 11.33
C GLU A 8 3.09 -13.31 10.31
N LEU A 9 2.82 -13.51 9.00
CA LEU A 9 3.48 -12.76 7.94
C LEU A 9 3.19 -11.25 8.00
N CYS A 10 1.95 -10.85 8.29
CA CYS A 10 1.63 -9.43 8.47
C CYS A 10 2.32 -8.83 9.69
N ALA A 11 2.31 -9.54 10.84
CA ALA A 11 2.97 -9.05 12.05
C ALA A 11 4.48 -8.88 11.87
N GLU A 12 5.12 -9.79 11.14
CA GLU A 12 6.55 -9.67 10.79
C GLU A 12 6.80 -8.47 9.87
N ALA A 13 5.95 -8.23 8.86
CA ALA A 13 6.09 -7.08 7.99
C ALA A 13 5.88 -5.75 8.74
N GLU A 14 4.84 -5.66 9.58
CA GLU A 14 4.51 -4.48 10.39
C GLU A 14 5.60 -4.13 11.41
N ALA A 15 6.42 -5.09 11.84
CA ALA A 15 7.55 -4.85 12.73
C ALA A 15 8.75 -4.20 12.01
N GLU A 16 8.84 -4.33 10.69
CA GLU A 16 9.96 -3.84 9.86
C GLU A 16 9.64 -2.53 9.15
N ILE A 17 8.35 -2.12 9.13
CA ILE A 17 7.90 -0.90 8.46
C ILE A 17 7.27 0.09 9.43
N GLU A 18 7.26 1.36 9.04
CA GLU A 18 6.43 2.37 9.69
C GLU A 18 4.99 2.26 9.16
N THR A 19 4.03 2.15 10.07
CA THR A 19 2.60 2.18 9.73
C THR A 19 2.03 3.55 10.09
N LEU A 20 1.61 4.29 9.07
CA LEU A 20 0.98 5.59 9.24
C LEU A 20 -0.54 5.46 9.35
N THR A 21 -1.15 6.32 10.16
CA THR A 21 -2.60 6.55 10.12
C THR A 21 -3.01 7.25 8.83
N ALA A 22 -4.30 7.19 8.47
CA ALA A 22 -4.81 7.90 7.30
C ALA A 22 -4.60 9.42 7.42
N GLU A 23 -4.79 9.97 8.62
CA GLU A 23 -4.59 11.40 8.91
C GLU A 23 -3.13 11.84 8.79
N GLU A 24 -2.18 10.97 9.12
CA GLU A 24 -0.74 11.22 8.93
C GLU A 24 -0.37 11.16 7.45
N ALA A 25 -0.83 10.13 6.73
CA ALA A 25 -0.57 9.98 5.30
C ALA A 25 -1.11 11.17 4.48
N VAL A 26 -2.29 11.69 4.82
CA VAL A 26 -2.88 12.87 4.15
C VAL A 26 -2.01 14.13 4.32
N LYS A 27 -1.27 14.27 5.42
CA LYS A 27 -0.39 15.42 5.63
C LYS A 27 0.87 15.38 4.76
N LEU A 28 1.28 14.18 4.35
CA LEU A 28 2.51 13.94 3.59
C LEU A 28 2.29 13.93 2.08
N ILE A 29 1.04 13.85 1.60
CA ILE A 29 0.73 13.62 0.19
C ILE A 29 1.18 14.74 -0.75
N ASP A 30 1.30 15.96 -0.24
CA ASP A 30 1.72 17.14 -1.01
C ASP A 30 3.26 17.34 -1.00
N GLU A 31 4.01 16.51 -0.27
CA GLU A 31 5.48 16.59 -0.26
C GLU A 31 6.06 16.00 -1.54
N GLU A 32 6.93 16.74 -2.23
CA GLU A 32 7.56 16.29 -3.50
C GLU A 32 8.39 15.01 -3.35
N THR A 33 8.82 14.68 -2.13
CA THR A 33 9.60 13.48 -1.82
C THR A 33 8.75 12.25 -1.49
N VAL A 34 7.43 12.38 -1.48
CA VAL A 34 6.49 11.32 -1.11
C VAL A 34 5.73 10.84 -2.33
N GLN A 35 5.71 9.52 -2.52
CA GLN A 35 4.87 8.88 -3.54
C GLN A 35 3.87 7.96 -2.86
N LEU A 36 2.59 8.26 -3.03
CA LEU A 36 1.52 7.34 -2.63
C LEU A 36 1.36 6.25 -3.69
N VAL A 37 1.38 4.98 -3.29
CA VAL A 37 1.24 3.82 -4.19
C VAL A 37 0.02 3.00 -3.80
N ASP A 38 -0.96 2.89 -4.71
CA ASP A 38 -2.13 2.05 -4.55
C ASP A 38 -1.84 0.65 -5.11
N ILE A 39 -1.83 -0.35 -4.22
CA ILE A 39 -1.46 -1.73 -4.52
C ILE A 39 -2.67 -2.65 -4.76
N ARG A 40 -3.89 -2.10 -4.79
CA ARG A 40 -5.14 -2.85 -4.98
C ARG A 40 -5.30 -3.37 -6.42
N ASP A 41 -6.26 -4.26 -6.61
CA ASP A 41 -6.67 -4.69 -7.95
C ASP A 41 -7.29 -3.50 -8.71
N ILE A 42 -7.00 -3.38 -10.01
CA ILE A 42 -7.50 -2.29 -10.85
C ILE A 42 -9.05 -2.19 -10.86
N ARG A 43 -9.75 -3.32 -10.68
CA ARG A 43 -11.22 -3.36 -10.62
C ARG A 43 -11.78 -2.71 -9.36
N GLU A 44 -11.01 -2.66 -8.27
CA GLU A 44 -11.39 -1.94 -7.06
C GLU A 44 -11.36 -0.43 -7.32
N LEU A 45 -10.30 0.06 -7.98
CA LEU A 45 -10.16 1.48 -8.35
C LEU A 45 -11.29 1.94 -9.27
N TRP A 46 -11.71 1.11 -10.22
CA TRP A 46 -12.83 1.45 -11.11
C TRP A 46 -14.17 1.59 -10.38
N ARG A 47 -14.36 0.86 -9.28
CA ARG A 47 -15.61 0.87 -8.50
C ARG A 47 -15.62 1.96 -7.43
N GLU A 48 -14.48 2.15 -6.76
CA GLU A 48 -14.39 2.94 -5.52
C GLU A 48 -13.58 4.22 -5.69
N GLY A 49 -12.88 4.37 -6.81
CA GLY A 49 -11.89 5.43 -7.00
C GLY A 49 -10.56 5.13 -6.30
N ALA A 50 -9.67 6.11 -6.41
CA ALA A 50 -8.34 6.09 -5.80
C ALA A 50 -8.06 7.44 -5.15
N VAL A 51 -7.09 7.46 -4.24
CA VAL A 51 -6.59 8.71 -3.66
C VAL A 51 -5.98 9.56 -4.79
N PRO A 52 -6.34 10.86 -4.92
CA PRO A 52 -5.76 11.73 -5.93
C PRO A 52 -4.23 11.75 -5.87
N GLY A 53 -3.57 11.66 -7.02
CA GLY A 53 -2.10 11.66 -7.12
C GLY A 53 -1.43 10.31 -6.81
N ALA A 54 -2.18 9.29 -6.36
CA ALA A 54 -1.62 7.97 -6.15
C ALA A 54 -1.21 7.31 -7.48
N MET A 55 -0.01 6.73 -7.50
CA MET A 55 0.41 5.84 -8.58
C MET A 55 -0.19 4.45 -8.33
N HIS A 56 -0.75 3.83 -9.37
CA HIS A 56 -1.26 2.46 -9.26
C HIS A 56 -0.19 1.43 -9.66
N ALA A 57 0.08 0.48 -8.77
CA ALA A 57 0.99 -0.64 -8.98
C ALA A 57 0.50 -1.86 -8.18
N PRO A 58 -0.26 -2.79 -8.78
CA PRO A 58 -0.87 -3.92 -8.06
C PRO A 58 0.17 -4.74 -7.28
N ARG A 59 -0.18 -5.19 -6.08
CA ARG A 59 0.75 -5.91 -5.18
C ARG A 59 1.52 -7.06 -5.86
N GLY A 60 0.87 -7.82 -6.76
CA GLY A 60 1.52 -8.95 -7.44
C GLY A 60 2.52 -8.57 -8.54
N MET A 61 2.61 -7.29 -8.89
CA MET A 61 3.52 -6.76 -9.90
C MET A 61 4.47 -5.70 -9.32
N LEU A 62 4.35 -5.37 -8.02
CA LEU A 62 5.01 -4.21 -7.41
C LEU A 62 6.55 -4.29 -7.51
N GLU A 63 7.11 -5.49 -7.41
CA GLU A 63 8.55 -5.75 -7.49
C GLU A 63 9.11 -5.63 -8.92
N PHE A 64 8.25 -5.48 -9.93
CA PHE A 64 8.61 -5.44 -11.36
C PHE A 64 8.05 -4.22 -12.09
N TRP A 65 7.44 -3.29 -11.35
CA TRP A 65 6.69 -2.16 -11.89
C TRP A 65 7.58 -1.00 -12.30
#